data_AF-A0A7S2W286-F1
#
_entry.id   AF-A0A7S2W286-F1
#
_cell.length_a   1.000
_cell.length_b   1.000
_cell.length_c   1.000
_cell.angle_alpha   90.00
_cell.angle_beta   90.00
_cell.angle_gamma   90.00
#
_symmetry.space_group_name_H-M   'P 1'
#
loop_
_entity.id
_entity.type
_entity.pdbx_description
1 polymer ?
#
loop_
_entity_poly.entity_id
_entity_poly.type
_entity_poly.pdbx_seq_one_letter_code
_entity_poly.pdbx_strand_id
1 'polypeptide(L)'
;QQQQQQHRATWGSGVSGQITLDLDGSMEEGRSAVATEDDQSLPTLLDDALDFLANRRNTWKHLLLLYTVTLISFIMAATALGKAQSRSSTADSGSDSTALCSGGEDLLWGSDIVTSSQGQHYQLVEAGAERAVDWKEAFEDAASRCYDGKQGSLAAVESSEEAAFLHTTLFSKYAESKSDEDDESSVQAWLGGTDMFSTSEFSWIDEIDGSTISRSKFWTGGSSGEAAGDSFENWAPGEPSNADTSNGAQDCVALDGETGYWVDHPCTSLLDYFFVEFT
;
A
#
# COMPACT_ATOMS: atom_id res chain seq x y z
N GLN A 1 50.76 -22.21 12.13
CA GLN A 1 49.60 -22.91 12.72
C GLN A 1 48.41 -21.97 12.58
N GLN A 2 47.62 -22.10 11.51
CA GLN A 2 46.41 -21.30 11.30
C GLN A 2 45.22 -22.07 11.88
N GLN A 3 44.49 -21.42 12.79
CA GLN A 3 43.24 -21.93 13.35
C GLN A 3 42.11 -21.73 12.33
N GLN A 4 41.50 -22.83 11.89
CA GLN A 4 40.18 -22.80 11.25
C GLN A 4 39.12 -22.71 12.35
N GLN A 5 38.32 -21.64 12.31
CA GLN A 5 37.08 -21.57 13.08
C GLN A 5 35.96 -22.23 12.27
N GLN A 6 35.31 -23.23 12.86
CA GLN A 6 34.10 -23.84 12.33
C GLN A 6 32.90 -23.32 13.12
N HIS A 7 31.98 -22.63 12.45
CA HIS A 7 30.67 -22.30 13.01
C HIS A 7 29.67 -23.38 12.60
N ARG A 8 28.98 -23.94 13.60
CA ARG A 8 27.94 -24.95 13.45
C ARG A 8 26.61 -24.30 13.82
N ALA A 9 25.75 -24.07 12.83
CA ALA A 9 24.35 -23.72 13.08
C ALA A 9 23.51 -25.00 13.01
N THR A 10 22.70 -25.22 14.03
CA THR A 10 21.75 -26.35 14.11
C THR A 10 20.36 -25.81 13.82
N TRP A 11 19.72 -26.33 12.77
CA TRP A 11 18.29 -26.16 12.53
C TRP A 11 17.63 -27.54 12.51
N GLY A 12 16.52 -27.64 13.24
CA GLY A 12 15.75 -28.85 13.42
C GLY A 12 14.87 -29.14 12.21
N SER A 13 15.15 -30.25 11.54
CA SER A 13 14.20 -31.28 11.10
C SER A 13 14.97 -32.18 10.13
N GLY A 14 14.91 -33.49 10.39
CA GLY A 14 15.87 -34.45 9.88
C GLY A 14 15.81 -34.66 8.37
N VAL A 15 16.70 -33.99 7.64
CA VAL A 15 17.32 -34.48 6.39
C VAL A 15 18.76 -33.96 6.35
N SER A 16 19.74 -34.83 6.64
CA SER A 16 21.16 -34.49 6.52
C SER A 16 21.63 -34.80 5.10
N GLY A 17 21.56 -33.82 4.21
CA GLY A 17 22.20 -33.86 2.88
C GLY A 17 23.61 -33.29 2.94
N GLN A 18 24.62 -34.07 2.57
CA GLN A 18 26.01 -33.65 2.49
C GLN A 18 26.28 -33.19 1.05
N ILE A 19 26.48 -31.88 0.83
CA ILE A 19 26.85 -31.33 -0.48
C ILE A 19 28.37 -31.18 -0.51
N THR A 20 29.04 -32.06 -1.25
CA THR A 20 30.42 -31.89 -1.71
C THR A 20 30.38 -31.18 -3.06
N LEU A 21 30.91 -29.96 -3.12
CA LEU A 21 31.19 -29.27 -4.38
C LEU A 21 32.58 -29.67 -4.84
N ASP A 22 32.65 -30.64 -5.75
CA ASP A 22 33.85 -30.90 -6.54
C ASP A 22 33.91 -29.86 -7.66
N LEU A 23 34.87 -28.95 -7.53
CA LEU A 23 35.34 -28.08 -8.61
C LEU A 23 36.25 -28.92 -9.50
N ASP A 24 35.68 -29.71 -10.40
CA ASP A 24 36.42 -30.14 -11.59
C ASP A 24 35.49 -30.17 -12.80
N GLY A 25 35.86 -29.35 -13.79
CA GLY A 25 35.15 -29.24 -15.05
C GLY A 25 35.32 -30.51 -15.86
N SER A 26 34.22 -31.24 -16.07
CA SER A 26 34.12 -32.20 -17.17
C SER A 26 32.69 -32.23 -17.70
N MET A 27 32.54 -31.79 -18.95
CA MET A 27 31.37 -32.10 -19.78
C MET A 27 31.54 -33.54 -20.27
N GLU A 28 30.67 -34.45 -19.82
CA GLU A 28 30.41 -35.71 -20.53
C GLU A 28 29.08 -35.60 -21.27
N GLU A 29 29.18 -35.43 -22.60
CA GLU A 29 28.13 -35.80 -23.54
C GLU A 29 28.08 -37.33 -23.62
N GLY A 30 26.91 -37.90 -23.32
CA GLY A 30 26.75 -39.36 -23.37
C GLY A 30 25.32 -39.82 -23.22
N ARG A 31 24.45 -39.55 -24.20
CA ARG A 31 23.23 -40.34 -24.39
C ARG A 31 23.02 -40.72 -25.85
N SER A 32 23.43 -41.96 -26.12
CA SER A 32 23.09 -42.74 -27.31
C SER A 32 21.59 -43.05 -27.29
N ALA A 33 20.86 -42.57 -28.31
CA ALA A 33 19.47 -42.95 -28.56
C ALA A 33 19.47 -44.15 -29.51
N VAL A 34 19.10 -45.32 -28.98
CA VAL A 34 18.78 -46.51 -29.75
C VAL A 34 17.38 -46.31 -30.33
N ALA A 35 17.29 -46.16 -31.65
CA ALA A 35 16.02 -46.20 -32.36
C ALA A 35 15.60 -47.66 -32.51
N THR A 36 14.56 -48.06 -31.78
CA THR A 36 13.79 -49.28 -32.06
C THR A 36 12.69 -48.93 -33.04
N GLU A 37 12.78 -49.48 -34.26
CA GLU A 37 11.70 -49.47 -35.24
C GLU A 37 10.55 -50.33 -34.71
N ASP A 38 9.50 -49.69 -34.18
CA ASP A 38 8.23 -50.33 -33.88
C ASP A 38 7.25 -50.15 -35.05
N ASP A 39 6.89 -51.30 -35.62
CA ASP A 39 5.89 -51.51 -36.65
C ASP A 39 4.49 -51.13 -36.13
N GLN A 40 4.11 -49.86 -36.24
CA GLN A 40 2.76 -49.42 -35.92
C GLN A 40 1.80 -49.76 -37.08
N SER A 41 1.02 -50.80 -36.85
CA SER A 41 -0.13 -51.19 -37.65
C SER A 41 -1.08 -49.99 -37.89
N LEU A 42 -1.51 -49.84 -39.14
CA LEU A 42 -2.39 -48.79 -39.68
C LEU A 42 -3.77 -48.51 -39.02
N PRO A 43 -4.35 -49.27 -38.07
CA PRO A 43 -5.64 -48.89 -37.47
C PRO A 43 -5.59 -47.74 -36.45
N THR A 44 -4.43 -47.40 -35.86
CA THR A 44 -4.34 -46.41 -34.75
C THR A 44 -4.34 -44.96 -35.21
N LEU A 45 -3.94 -44.69 -36.45
CA LEU A 45 -3.87 -43.32 -37.00
C LEU A 45 -5.24 -42.65 -37.20
N LEU A 46 -6.32 -43.44 -37.34
CA LEU A 46 -7.65 -42.89 -37.54
C LEU A 46 -8.32 -42.48 -36.22
N ASP A 47 -8.08 -43.24 -35.15
CA ASP A 47 -8.62 -42.94 -33.82
C ASP A 47 -7.91 -41.72 -33.20
N ASP A 48 -6.58 -41.60 -33.35
CA ASP A 48 -5.82 -40.43 -32.90
C ASP A 48 -6.22 -39.14 -33.66
N ALA A 49 -6.56 -39.26 -34.96
CA ALA A 49 -7.04 -38.14 -35.75
C ALA A 49 -8.43 -37.65 -35.32
N LEU A 50 -9.31 -38.57 -34.89
CA LEU A 50 -10.65 -38.23 -34.40
C LEU A 50 -10.59 -37.58 -33.01
N ASP A 51 -9.71 -38.04 -32.11
CA ASP A 51 -9.48 -37.40 -30.82
C ASP A 51 -8.84 -36.01 -30.96
N PHE A 52 -7.92 -35.83 -31.92
CA PHE A 52 -7.37 -34.52 -32.23
C PHE A 52 -8.43 -33.52 -32.72
N LEU A 53 -9.38 -33.97 -33.54
CA LEU A 53 -10.50 -33.14 -34.01
C LEU A 53 -11.52 -32.84 -32.91
N ALA A 54 -11.78 -33.79 -32.00
CA ALA A 54 -12.66 -33.59 -30.86
C ALA A 54 -12.09 -32.58 -29.84
N ASN A 55 -10.78 -32.61 -29.60
CA ASN A 55 -10.08 -31.66 -28.71
C ASN A 55 -10.10 -30.24 -29.29
N ARG A 56 -10.01 -30.10 -30.62
CA ARG A 56 -10.12 -28.79 -31.30
C ARG A 56 -11.47 -28.13 -31.07
N ARG A 57 -12.58 -28.87 -30.91
CA ARG A 57 -13.90 -28.25 -30.72
C ARG A 57 -14.05 -27.59 -29.34
N ASN A 58 -13.35 -28.08 -28.32
CA ASN A 58 -13.39 -27.49 -26.98
C ASN A 58 -12.46 -26.27 -26.86
N THR A 59 -11.30 -26.27 -27.51
CA THR A 59 -10.40 -25.10 -27.50
C THR A 59 -11.04 -23.86 -28.10
N TRP A 60 -11.84 -23.99 -29.15
CA TRP A 60 -12.58 -22.86 -29.74
C TRP A 60 -13.65 -22.29 -28.81
N LYS A 61 -14.28 -23.12 -27.96
CA LYS A 61 -15.25 -22.64 -26.96
C LYS A 61 -14.57 -21.82 -25.87
N HIS A 62 -13.39 -22.26 -25.40
CA HIS A 62 -12.61 -21.53 -24.40
C HIS A 62 -12.05 -20.21 -24.96
N LEU A 63 -11.59 -20.19 -26.21
CA LEU A 63 -11.15 -18.97 -26.88
C LEU A 63 -12.31 -17.97 -27.10
N LEU A 64 -13.50 -18.46 -27.49
CA LEU A 64 -14.68 -17.62 -27.63
C LEU A 64 -15.10 -17.03 -26.28
N LEU A 65 -15.08 -17.82 -25.21
CA LEU A 65 -15.40 -17.36 -23.85
C LEU A 65 -14.44 -16.25 -23.39
N LEU A 66 -13.11 -16.46 -23.53
CA LEU A 66 -12.09 -15.47 -23.19
C LEU A 66 -12.25 -14.16 -23.99
N TYR A 67 -12.56 -14.26 -25.28
CA TYR A 67 -12.84 -13.09 -26.10
C TYR A 67 -14.09 -12.34 -25.64
N THR A 68 -15.18 -13.05 -25.30
CA THR A 68 -16.40 -12.39 -24.81
C THR A 68 -16.20 -11.68 -23.47
N VAL A 69 -15.44 -12.26 -22.54
CA VAL A 69 -15.16 -11.64 -21.23
C VAL A 69 -14.33 -10.38 -21.40
N THR A 70 -13.27 -10.43 -22.21
CA THR A 70 -12.41 -9.24 -22.45
C THR A 70 -13.17 -8.12 -23.19
N LEU A 71 -14.05 -8.47 -24.15
CA LEU A 71 -14.90 -7.50 -24.84
C LEU A 71 -15.89 -6.82 -23.88
N ILE A 72 -16.53 -7.58 -22.98
CA ILE A 72 -17.46 -7.02 -21.98
C ILE A 72 -16.73 -6.06 -21.05
N SER A 73 -15.55 -6.43 -20.53
CA SER A 73 -14.74 -5.56 -19.68
C SER A 73 -14.34 -4.26 -20.40
N PHE A 74 -13.98 -4.34 -21.69
CA PHE A 74 -13.66 -3.15 -22.49
C PHE A 74 -14.87 -2.23 -22.70
N ILE A 75 -16.06 -2.79 -22.99
CA ILE A 75 -17.30 -2.01 -23.14
C ILE A 75 -17.65 -1.30 -21.84
N MET A 76 -17.55 -2.00 -20.70
CA MET A 76 -17.82 -1.41 -19.38
C MET A 76 -16.86 -0.24 -19.10
N ALA A 77 -15.56 -0.41 -19.35
CA ALA A 77 -14.57 0.67 -19.21
C ALA A 77 -14.88 1.88 -20.13
N ALA A 78 -15.21 1.65 -21.41
CA ALA A 78 -15.54 2.72 -22.34
C ALA A 78 -16.81 3.49 -21.94
N THR A 79 -17.82 2.82 -21.39
CA THR A 79 -19.05 3.49 -20.91
C THR A 79 -18.83 4.32 -19.64
N ALA A 80 -17.87 3.95 -18.79
CA ALA A 80 -17.49 4.74 -17.62
C ALA A 80 -16.86 6.08 -18.02
N LEU A 81 -15.98 6.09 -19.04
CA LEU A 81 -15.36 7.32 -19.54
C LEU A 81 -16.38 8.29 -20.18
N GLY A 82 -17.44 7.78 -20.83
CA GLY A 82 -18.44 8.63 -21.48
C GLY A 82 -19.29 9.46 -20.50
N LYS A 83 -19.51 8.98 -19.28
CA LYS A 83 -20.28 9.72 -18.25
C LYS A 83 -19.44 10.81 -17.56
N ALA A 84 -18.11 10.69 -17.55
CA ALA A 84 -17.24 11.69 -16.94
C ALA A 84 -17.20 13.02 -17.72
N GLN A 85 -17.48 13.01 -19.03
CA GLN A 85 -17.40 14.22 -19.88
C GLN A 85 -18.69 15.04 -19.98
N SER A 86 -19.82 14.59 -19.41
CA SER A 86 -21.13 15.27 -19.52
C SER A 86 -21.45 16.25 -18.39
N ARG A 87 -20.56 16.46 -17.42
CA ARG A 87 -20.77 17.41 -16.29
C ARG A 87 -20.03 18.75 -16.45
N SER A 88 -19.78 19.17 -17.69
CA SER A 88 -19.28 20.51 -17.97
C SER A 88 -20.39 21.38 -18.57
N SER A 89 -21.17 22.04 -17.71
CA SER A 89 -21.87 23.26 -18.12
C SER A 89 -22.34 24.05 -16.89
N THR A 90 -21.79 25.28 -16.81
CA THR A 90 -22.30 26.43 -16.04
C THR A 90 -21.89 26.49 -14.57
N ALA A 91 -20.59 26.66 -14.31
CA ALA A 91 -20.12 27.28 -13.07
C ALA A 91 -19.94 28.79 -13.32
N ASP A 92 -20.75 29.57 -12.62
CA ASP A 92 -20.67 31.01 -12.51
C ASP A 92 -19.35 31.41 -11.85
N SER A 93 -18.62 32.33 -12.46
CA SER A 93 -17.28 32.74 -12.06
C SER A 93 -17.34 33.72 -10.89
N GLY A 94 -17.66 33.21 -9.70
CA GLY A 94 -17.37 33.84 -8.41
C GLY A 94 -16.29 33.03 -7.71
N SER A 95 -15.03 33.45 -7.83
CA SER A 95 -13.90 32.82 -7.15
C SER A 95 -13.95 33.12 -5.66
N ASP A 96 -14.78 32.37 -4.94
CA ASP A 96 -14.73 32.31 -3.49
C ASP A 96 -14.08 30.97 -3.14
N SER A 97 -12.88 30.99 -2.55
CA SER A 97 -12.15 29.79 -2.12
C SER A 97 -12.91 28.99 -1.05
N THR A 98 -14.01 29.52 -0.53
CA THR A 98 -15.02 28.81 0.28
C THR A 98 -15.89 27.82 -0.53
N ALA A 99 -15.69 27.74 -1.86
CA ALA A 99 -16.45 26.89 -2.76
C ALA A 99 -16.12 25.38 -2.69
N LEU A 100 -15.00 24.98 -2.07
CA LEU A 100 -14.53 23.58 -2.13
C LEU A 100 -15.48 22.60 -1.42
N CYS A 101 -16.12 23.01 -0.32
CA CYS A 101 -17.03 22.16 0.46
C CYS A 101 -18.51 22.59 0.42
N SER A 102 -18.90 23.53 -0.44
CA SER A 102 -20.25 24.15 -0.40
C SER A 102 -21.30 23.53 -1.35
N GLY A 103 -21.13 22.28 -1.78
CA GLY A 103 -22.16 21.61 -2.58
C GLY A 103 -21.91 20.16 -3.00
N GLY A 104 -20.83 19.52 -2.51
CA GLY A 104 -20.63 18.09 -2.67
C GLY A 104 -21.45 17.32 -1.63
N GLU A 105 -22.02 16.17 -2.02
CA GLU A 105 -22.42 15.18 -1.02
C GLU A 105 -21.14 14.71 -0.33
N ASP A 106 -21.16 14.59 1.01
CA ASP A 106 -20.03 14.07 1.77
C ASP A 106 -19.72 12.64 1.26
N LEU A 107 -18.62 12.48 0.53
CA LEU A 107 -18.15 11.18 0.04
C LEU A 107 -17.51 10.42 1.20
N LEU A 108 -18.35 9.91 2.10
CA LEU A 108 -17.94 9.21 3.32
C LEU A 108 -17.75 7.71 3.07
N TRP A 109 -16.81 7.35 2.20
CA TRP A 109 -16.29 5.97 2.22
C TRP A 109 -15.17 5.88 3.27
N GLY A 110 -15.31 4.96 4.22
CA GLY A 110 -14.44 4.85 5.39
C GLY A 110 -15.26 4.59 6.66
N SER A 111 -14.66 4.79 7.82
CA SER A 111 -15.38 4.74 9.10
C SER A 111 -16.37 5.90 9.24
N ASP A 112 -17.26 5.79 10.22
CA ASP A 112 -17.99 6.94 10.74
C ASP A 112 -17.00 8.03 11.19
N ILE A 113 -17.44 9.29 11.10
CA ILE A 113 -16.67 10.42 11.61
C ILE A 113 -16.71 10.39 13.14
N VAL A 114 -15.54 10.43 13.76
CA VAL A 114 -15.35 10.43 15.20
C VAL A 114 -14.91 11.82 15.65
N THR A 115 -15.33 12.23 16.84
CA THR A 115 -15.00 13.55 17.40
C THR A 115 -14.13 13.36 18.64
N SER A 116 -12.98 14.03 18.68
CA SER A 116 -12.11 14.01 19.85
C SER A 116 -12.75 14.74 21.04
N SER A 117 -12.17 14.59 22.23
CA SER A 117 -12.60 15.34 23.42
C SER A 117 -12.41 16.85 23.30
N GLN A 118 -11.57 17.29 22.36
CA GLN A 118 -11.25 18.68 22.07
C GLN A 118 -12.12 19.27 20.93
N GLY A 119 -12.99 18.45 20.31
CA GLY A 119 -13.96 18.89 19.30
C GLY A 119 -13.49 18.77 17.85
N GLN A 120 -12.32 18.18 17.59
CA GLN A 120 -11.79 17.92 16.25
C GLN A 120 -12.46 16.68 15.68
N HIS A 121 -12.68 16.70 14.37
CA HIS A 121 -13.37 15.61 13.67
C HIS A 121 -12.37 14.83 12.84
N TYR A 122 -12.42 13.51 12.94
CA TYR A 122 -11.55 12.61 12.21
C TYR A 122 -12.34 11.51 11.53
N GLN A 123 -11.78 10.98 10.45
CA GLN A 123 -12.25 9.77 9.79
C GLN A 123 -11.07 8.83 9.59
N LEU A 124 -11.22 7.59 10.02
CA LEU A 124 -10.31 6.52 9.64
C LEU A 124 -10.78 5.96 8.30
N VAL A 125 -9.95 6.10 7.28
CA VAL A 125 -10.24 5.55 5.95
C VAL A 125 -9.49 4.23 5.79
N GLU A 126 -10.21 3.21 5.36
CA GLU A 126 -9.66 1.93 4.93
C GLU A 126 -9.63 1.92 3.41
N ALA A 127 -8.44 1.86 2.81
CA ALA A 127 -8.25 1.83 1.37
C ALA A 127 -8.73 0.51 0.72
N GLY A 128 -8.90 -0.52 1.55
CA GLY A 128 -9.51 -1.81 1.23
C GLY A 128 -8.47 -2.88 0.90
N ALA A 129 -8.82 -4.15 1.17
CA ALA A 129 -7.92 -5.31 1.07
C ALA A 129 -7.30 -5.56 -0.32
N GLU A 130 -7.82 -4.94 -1.39
CA GLU A 130 -7.28 -5.07 -2.75
C GLU A 130 -6.47 -3.84 -3.19
N ARG A 131 -6.43 -2.77 -2.39
CA ARG A 131 -5.77 -1.52 -2.75
C ARG A 131 -5.30 -0.73 -1.53
N ALA A 132 -4.21 -1.19 -0.92
CA ALA A 132 -3.37 -0.32 -0.10
C ALA A 132 -2.92 0.91 -0.91
N VAL A 133 -2.78 2.07 -0.25
CA VAL A 133 -2.49 3.36 -0.88
C VAL A 133 -1.16 3.92 -0.42
N ASP A 134 -0.50 4.63 -1.32
CA ASP A 134 0.67 5.42 -0.97
C ASP A 134 0.29 6.73 -0.25
N TRP A 135 1.28 7.39 0.36
CA TRP A 135 1.01 8.61 1.14
C TRP A 135 0.41 9.72 0.27
N LYS A 136 0.84 9.81 -0.99
CA LYS A 136 0.35 10.83 -1.91
C LYS A 136 -1.11 10.57 -2.29
N GLU A 137 -1.48 9.33 -2.59
CA GLU A 137 -2.86 8.93 -2.83
C GLU A 137 -3.74 9.21 -1.61
N ALA A 138 -3.28 8.87 -0.40
CA ALA A 138 -3.99 9.17 0.85
C ALA A 138 -4.16 10.68 1.08
N PHE A 139 -3.13 11.47 0.78
CA PHE A 139 -3.15 12.92 0.85
C PHE A 139 -4.15 13.56 -0.12
N GLU A 140 -4.15 13.14 -1.39
CA GLU A 140 -5.09 13.62 -2.40
C GLU A 140 -6.54 13.21 -2.06
N ASP A 141 -6.74 12.00 -1.52
CA ASP A 141 -8.05 11.53 -1.08
C ASP A 141 -8.55 12.35 0.12
N ALA A 142 -7.73 12.54 1.15
CA ALA A 142 -8.06 13.36 2.32
C ALA A 142 -8.45 14.80 1.91
N ALA A 143 -7.67 15.43 1.04
CA ALA A 143 -7.90 16.78 0.53
C ALA A 143 -9.20 16.93 -0.29
N SER A 144 -9.74 15.82 -0.81
CA SER A 144 -10.99 15.81 -1.58
C SER A 144 -12.25 15.68 -0.73
N ARG A 145 -12.09 15.39 0.57
CA ARG A 145 -13.19 15.15 1.51
C ARG A 145 -13.66 16.45 2.16
N CYS A 146 -14.93 16.44 2.54
CA CYS A 146 -15.55 17.53 3.28
C CYS A 146 -16.41 16.97 4.40
N TYR A 147 -16.51 17.72 5.49
CA TYR A 147 -17.45 17.46 6.58
C TYR A 147 -17.87 18.78 7.22
N ASP A 148 -19.17 19.04 7.31
CA ASP A 148 -19.73 20.26 7.89
C ASP A 148 -19.10 21.56 7.33
N GLY A 149 -18.84 21.56 6.02
CA GLY A 149 -18.21 22.68 5.32
C GLY A 149 -16.70 22.83 5.53
N LYS A 150 -16.07 21.93 6.28
CA LYS A 150 -14.62 21.87 6.48
C LYS A 150 -13.98 20.91 5.49
N GLN A 151 -12.83 21.30 4.93
CA GLN A 151 -12.06 20.44 4.04
C GLN A 151 -11.23 19.45 4.86
N GLY A 152 -11.10 18.23 4.34
CA GLY A 152 -10.23 17.22 4.94
C GLY A 152 -8.76 17.47 4.65
N SER A 153 -7.89 17.07 5.56
CA SER A 153 -6.45 16.91 5.37
C SER A 153 -6.00 15.60 6.03
N LEU A 154 -4.79 15.12 5.73
CA LEU A 154 -4.24 14.03 6.55
C LEU A 154 -3.97 14.55 7.96
N ALA A 155 -4.36 13.77 8.97
CA ALA A 155 -4.35 14.24 10.36
C ALA A 155 -2.96 14.72 10.83
N ALA A 156 -2.94 15.89 11.44
CA ALA A 156 -1.83 16.32 12.29
C ALA A 156 -2.01 15.70 13.69
N VAL A 157 -0.92 15.58 14.45
CA VAL A 157 -0.99 15.11 15.84
C VAL A 157 -0.17 16.04 16.72
N GLU A 158 -0.86 16.92 17.43
CA GLU A 158 -0.27 18.04 18.17
C GLU A 158 -0.30 17.83 19.69
N SER A 159 -0.89 16.72 20.15
CA SER A 159 -0.97 16.42 21.58
C SER A 159 -0.97 14.92 21.88
N SER A 160 -0.62 14.58 23.13
CA SER A 160 -0.66 13.20 23.61
C SER A 160 -2.09 12.63 23.68
N GLU A 161 -3.06 13.48 23.97
CA GLU A 161 -4.48 13.13 24.05
C GLU A 161 -5.03 12.76 22.67
N GLU A 162 -4.63 13.52 21.65
CA GLU A 162 -4.95 13.25 20.26
C GLU A 162 -4.27 11.97 19.75
N ALA A 163 -2.98 11.80 20.04
CA ALA A 163 -2.25 10.57 19.69
C ALA A 163 -2.93 9.32 20.29
N ALA A 164 -3.33 9.38 21.56
CA ALA A 164 -4.05 8.29 22.23
C ALA A 164 -5.43 8.02 21.61
N PHE A 165 -6.12 9.08 21.17
CA PHE A 165 -7.43 8.97 20.51
C PHE A 165 -7.32 8.28 19.14
N LEU A 166 -6.38 8.72 18.28
CA LEU A 166 -6.15 8.10 16.98
C LEU A 166 -5.66 6.65 17.13
N HIS A 167 -4.74 6.40 18.07
CA HIS A 167 -4.28 5.05 18.37
C HIS A 167 -5.42 4.14 18.80
N THR A 168 -6.28 4.57 19.73
CA THR A 168 -7.44 3.77 20.16
C THR A 168 -8.37 3.45 18.99
N THR A 169 -8.56 4.40 18.08
CA THR A 169 -9.37 4.25 16.87
C THR A 169 -8.77 3.20 15.94
N LEU A 170 -7.46 3.27 15.66
CA LEU A 170 -6.77 2.31 14.80
C LEU A 170 -6.62 0.93 15.44
N PHE A 171 -6.30 0.88 16.74
CA PHE A 171 -6.11 -0.37 17.50
C PHE A 171 -7.40 -1.22 17.50
N SER A 172 -8.58 -0.58 17.48
CA SER A 172 -9.84 -1.32 17.35
C SER A 172 -9.90 -2.15 16.06
N LYS A 173 -9.30 -1.66 14.96
CA LYS A 173 -9.18 -2.38 13.68
C LYS A 173 -8.12 -3.47 13.72
N TYR A 174 -6.98 -3.19 14.33
CA TYR A 174 -5.96 -4.21 14.60
C TYR A 174 -6.50 -5.39 15.41
N ALA A 175 -7.31 -5.11 16.44
CA ALA A 175 -7.92 -6.15 17.26
C ALA A 175 -8.98 -6.97 16.50
N GLU A 176 -9.69 -6.37 15.54
CA GLU A 176 -10.64 -7.05 14.65
C GLU A 176 -9.94 -7.93 13.60
N SER A 177 -8.79 -7.50 13.08
CA SER A 177 -8.05 -8.21 12.02
C SER A 177 -7.22 -9.38 12.53
N LYS A 178 -6.85 -9.39 13.81
CA LYS A 178 -6.06 -10.45 14.44
C LYS A 178 -6.89 -11.72 14.63
N SER A 179 -7.12 -12.45 13.55
CA SER A 179 -7.59 -13.84 13.62
C SER A 179 -6.47 -14.75 14.14
N ASP A 180 -6.85 -15.83 14.85
CA ASP A 180 -5.96 -16.73 15.61
C ASP A 180 -4.84 -17.44 14.79
N GLU A 181 -4.64 -17.13 13.51
CA GLU A 181 -3.66 -17.76 12.64
C GLU A 181 -2.66 -16.73 12.08
N ASP A 182 -1.48 -16.66 12.73
CA ASP A 182 -0.13 -16.34 12.21
C ASP A 182 0.11 -15.12 11.29
N ASP A 183 -0.84 -14.21 11.06
CA ASP A 183 -0.56 -13.01 10.25
C ASP A 183 0.03 -11.88 11.12
N GLU A 184 1.36 -11.76 11.13
CA GLU A 184 2.11 -10.66 11.75
C GLU A 184 2.03 -9.35 10.94
N SER A 185 0.94 -9.10 10.22
CA SER A 185 0.77 -7.83 9.51
C SER A 185 0.55 -6.70 10.54
N SER A 186 1.47 -5.75 10.63
CA SER A 186 1.27 -4.54 11.41
C SER A 186 0.18 -3.68 10.75
N VAL A 187 -0.84 -3.29 11.52
CA VAL A 187 -1.84 -2.33 11.06
C VAL A 187 -1.26 -0.94 11.26
N GLN A 188 -1.12 -0.18 10.18
CA GLN A 188 -0.55 1.17 10.22
C GLN A 188 -1.41 2.12 9.39
N ALA A 189 -1.42 3.39 9.77
CA ALA A 189 -2.20 4.42 9.09
C ALA A 189 -1.36 5.65 8.75
N TRP A 190 -1.47 6.17 7.52
CA TRP A 190 -0.82 7.43 7.16
C TRP A 190 -1.35 8.60 8.00
N LEU A 191 -0.43 9.48 8.38
CA LEU A 191 -0.66 10.80 8.98
C LEU A 191 -0.14 11.91 8.05
N GLY A 192 -0.42 13.16 8.36
CA GLY A 192 -0.04 14.31 7.53
C GLY A 192 1.44 14.72 7.61
N GLY A 193 2.25 14.00 8.39
CA GLY A 193 3.64 14.38 8.67
C GLY A 193 4.58 13.97 7.54
N THR A 194 5.46 14.88 7.13
CA THR A 194 6.47 14.59 6.12
C THR A 194 7.68 15.54 6.15
N ASP A 195 8.86 15.07 5.74
CA ASP A 195 10.06 15.90 5.50
C ASP A 195 10.44 16.03 4.01
N MET A 196 9.56 15.62 3.07
CA MET A 196 9.77 15.67 1.61
C MET A 196 10.20 17.05 1.05
N PHE A 197 9.98 18.11 1.83
CA PHE A 197 10.25 19.50 1.45
C PHE A 197 11.53 20.08 2.05
N SER A 198 12.12 19.42 3.05
CA SER A 198 13.30 19.86 3.78
C SER A 198 13.90 18.66 4.48
N THR A 199 15.05 18.18 3.99
CA THR A 199 15.74 17.00 4.55
C THR A 199 15.93 17.15 6.05
N SER A 200 15.55 16.11 6.80
CA SER A 200 15.66 16.07 8.26
C SER A 200 14.76 17.08 8.99
N GLU A 201 13.71 17.60 8.35
CA GLU A 201 12.75 18.50 9.00
C GLU A 201 11.30 18.09 8.70
N PHE A 202 10.70 17.32 9.61
CA PHE A 202 9.31 16.91 9.44
C PHE A 202 8.35 18.04 9.81
N SER A 203 7.33 18.20 8.96
CA SER A 203 6.24 19.14 9.15
C SER A 203 4.90 18.47 8.91
N TRP A 204 3.88 18.88 9.65
CA TRP A 204 2.49 18.60 9.31
C TRP A 204 2.09 19.42 8.08
N ILE A 205 1.26 18.84 7.21
CA ILE A 205 0.63 19.56 6.12
C ILE A 205 -0.74 20.06 6.57
N ASP A 206 -0.83 21.35 6.91
CA ASP A 206 -2.00 21.90 7.59
C ASP A 206 -3.13 22.27 6.60
N GLU A 207 -2.77 22.92 5.49
CA GLU A 207 -3.73 23.48 4.54
C GLU A 207 -3.15 23.51 3.12
N ILE A 208 -4.01 23.23 2.14
CA ILE A 208 -3.71 23.41 0.71
C ILE A 208 -4.63 24.49 0.15
N ASP A 209 -4.15 25.73 0.07
CA ASP A 209 -4.86 26.81 -0.63
C ASP A 209 -4.27 26.97 -2.04
N GLY A 210 -4.91 26.30 -3.00
CA GLY A 210 -4.53 26.34 -4.41
C GLY A 210 -3.12 25.81 -4.65
N SER A 211 -2.14 26.70 -4.79
CA SER A 211 -0.72 26.34 -4.98
C SER A 211 0.13 26.49 -3.72
N THR A 212 -0.45 26.93 -2.61
CA THR A 212 0.26 27.17 -1.35
C THR A 212 -0.03 26.03 -0.39
N ILE A 213 1.04 25.42 0.13
CA ILE A 213 0.97 24.38 1.16
C ILE A 213 1.45 25.01 2.47
N SER A 214 0.53 25.17 3.44
CA SER A 214 0.90 25.56 4.80
C SER A 214 1.49 24.36 5.54
N ARG A 215 2.51 24.62 6.35
CA ARG A 215 3.27 23.58 7.05
C ARG A 215 3.68 24.02 8.45
N SER A 216 3.46 23.13 9.42
CA SER A 216 3.87 23.31 10.80
C SER A 216 4.95 22.31 11.17
N LYS A 217 6.18 22.80 11.38
CA LYS A 217 7.33 21.97 11.74
C LYS A 217 7.15 21.38 13.14
N PHE A 218 7.35 20.07 13.28
CA PHE A 218 7.25 19.39 14.58
C PHE A 218 8.52 18.63 14.98
N TRP A 219 9.41 18.31 14.03
CA TRP A 219 10.66 17.58 14.31
C TRP A 219 11.84 18.14 13.51
N THR A 220 13.05 18.09 14.08
CA THR A 220 14.29 18.46 13.40
C THR A 220 15.38 17.43 13.69
N GLY A 221 16.04 16.96 12.64
CA GLY A 221 17.03 15.88 12.65
C GLY A 221 16.46 14.53 12.20
N GLY A 222 17.33 13.55 11.98
CA GLY A 222 16.94 12.15 11.77
C GLY A 222 16.71 11.42 13.09
N SER A 223 17.23 10.20 13.21
CA SER A 223 17.03 9.31 14.37
C SER A 223 17.59 9.83 15.71
N SER A 224 18.35 10.92 15.68
CA SER A 224 18.88 11.62 16.87
C SER A 224 18.39 13.06 16.95
N GLY A 225 17.28 13.35 16.29
CA GLY A 225 16.65 14.67 16.28
C GLY A 225 16.00 15.04 17.61
N GLU A 226 15.30 16.16 17.57
CA GLU A 226 14.49 16.66 18.68
C GLU A 226 13.23 17.36 18.17
N ALA A 227 12.22 17.45 19.04
CA ALA A 227 11.00 18.18 18.75
C ALA A 227 11.30 19.65 18.44
N ALA A 228 10.57 20.20 17.47
CA ALA A 228 10.72 21.60 17.08
C ALA A 228 10.06 22.53 18.12
N GLY A 229 10.84 22.99 19.09
CA GLY A 229 10.33 23.88 20.14
C GLY A 229 9.47 23.12 21.16
N ASP A 230 8.23 23.57 21.35
CA ASP A 230 7.25 22.93 22.26
C ASP A 230 6.31 21.97 21.52
N SER A 231 6.61 21.63 20.26
CA SER A 231 5.81 20.69 19.47
C SER A 231 5.76 19.30 20.11
N PHE A 232 4.62 18.64 19.98
CA PHE A 232 4.46 17.26 20.41
C PHE A 232 5.19 16.30 19.47
N GLU A 233 5.81 15.27 20.05
CA GLU A 233 6.41 14.16 19.32
C GLU A 233 6.01 12.82 19.94
N ASN A 234 5.90 11.79 19.12
CA ASN A 234 5.61 10.43 19.58
C ASN A 234 6.26 9.37 18.69
N TRP A 235 7.49 9.61 18.25
CA TRP A 235 8.26 8.64 17.47
C TRP A 235 8.50 7.34 18.23
N ALA A 236 8.48 6.22 17.51
CA ALA A 236 8.90 4.95 18.07
C ALA A 236 10.40 4.98 18.42
N PRO A 237 10.88 4.16 19.37
CA PRO A 237 12.28 4.15 19.73
C PRO A 237 13.21 3.88 18.54
N GLY A 238 14.00 4.88 18.14
CA GLY A 238 14.92 4.80 17.00
C GLY A 238 14.43 5.48 15.73
N GLU A 239 13.18 5.96 15.72
CA GLU A 239 12.59 6.71 14.61
C GLU A 239 12.76 8.24 14.79
N PRO A 240 12.70 9.03 13.71
CA PRO A 240 12.64 8.60 12.31
C PRO A 240 13.95 7.93 11.86
N SER A 241 13.85 6.77 11.21
CA SER A 241 14.99 6.01 10.72
C SER A 241 15.16 6.27 9.22
N ASN A 242 16.35 6.74 8.84
CA ASN A 242 16.73 7.03 7.45
C ASN A 242 16.25 8.35 6.82
N ALA A 243 15.77 9.32 7.62
CA ALA A 243 15.53 10.70 7.16
C ALA A 243 16.72 11.37 6.45
N ASP A 244 17.95 10.86 6.63
CA ASP A 244 19.19 11.44 6.10
C ASP A 244 19.73 10.75 4.83
N THR A 245 19.02 9.76 4.26
CA THR A 245 19.56 8.94 3.16
C THR A 245 18.91 9.21 1.80
N SER A 246 19.70 9.65 0.82
CA SER A 246 19.25 10.04 -0.53
C SER A 246 18.63 8.92 -1.40
N ASN A 247 18.54 7.68 -0.93
CA ASN A 247 17.98 6.55 -1.68
C ASN A 247 17.10 5.72 -0.74
N GLY A 248 15.77 5.83 -0.85
CA GLY A 248 14.84 5.17 0.07
C GLY A 248 14.50 5.99 1.32
N ALA A 249 14.59 7.33 1.20
CA ALA A 249 14.27 8.27 2.26
C ALA A 249 12.84 8.01 2.79
N GLN A 250 12.76 7.80 4.10
CA GLN A 250 11.52 7.53 4.82
C GLN A 250 10.92 8.87 5.22
N ASP A 251 10.25 9.50 4.27
CA ASP A 251 9.90 10.90 4.39
C ASP A 251 8.45 11.12 4.84
N CYS A 252 7.69 10.04 5.10
CA CYS A 252 6.26 10.11 5.38
C CYS A 252 5.89 9.37 6.66
N VAL A 253 5.05 9.98 7.48
CA VAL A 253 4.74 9.50 8.84
C VAL A 253 3.51 8.60 8.84
N ALA A 254 3.63 7.45 9.51
CA ALA A 254 2.52 6.56 9.81
C ALA A 254 2.37 6.36 11.32
N LEU A 255 1.13 6.18 11.77
CA LEU A 255 0.81 5.70 13.10
C LEU A 255 0.85 4.17 13.12
N ASP A 256 1.63 3.61 14.03
CA ASP A 256 1.66 2.18 14.28
C ASP A 256 0.47 1.77 15.17
N GLY A 257 -0.39 0.91 14.66
CA GLY A 257 -1.62 0.50 15.31
C GLY A 257 -1.45 -0.48 16.47
N GLU A 258 -0.27 -1.09 16.65
CA GLU A 258 0.01 -1.97 17.80
C GLU A 258 0.58 -1.19 18.98
N THR A 259 1.48 -0.24 18.70
CA THR A 259 2.22 0.49 19.73
C THR A 259 1.69 1.90 20.00
N GLY A 260 1.01 2.50 19.02
CA GLY A 260 0.56 3.89 19.06
C GLY A 260 1.66 4.91 18.82
N TYR A 261 2.89 4.49 18.51
CA TYR A 261 3.99 5.37 18.15
C TYR A 261 3.99 5.69 16.64
N TRP A 262 4.71 6.74 16.27
CA TRP A 262 4.94 7.10 14.88
C TRP A 262 6.17 6.38 14.34
N VAL A 263 6.07 5.95 13.09
CA VAL A 263 7.18 5.42 12.29
C VAL A 263 7.23 6.20 10.99
N ASP A 264 8.41 6.36 10.41
CA ASP A 264 8.55 6.91 9.07
C ASP A 264 8.66 5.79 8.03
N HIS A 265 8.10 6.03 6.86
CA HIS A 265 8.12 5.11 5.73
C HIS A 265 8.48 5.85 4.46
N PRO A 266 8.99 5.15 3.43
CA PRO A 266 9.02 5.72 2.09
C PRO A 266 7.59 6.14 1.72
N CYS A 267 7.41 7.34 1.19
CA CYS A 267 6.08 7.84 0.83
C CYS A 267 5.36 6.98 -0.23
N THR A 268 6.10 6.10 -0.93
CA THR A 268 5.59 5.12 -1.89
C THR A 268 5.22 3.77 -1.26
N SER A 269 5.42 3.58 0.04
CA SER A 269 4.91 2.40 0.76
C SER A 269 3.39 2.36 0.63
N LEU A 270 2.82 1.16 0.65
CA LEU A 270 1.38 1.00 0.57
C LEU A 270 0.85 0.63 1.95
N LEU A 271 -0.04 1.46 2.51
CA LEU A 271 -0.73 1.18 3.76
C LEU A 271 -2.23 1.04 3.51
N ASP A 272 -2.89 0.23 4.33
CA ASP A 272 -4.33 -0.02 4.23
C ASP A 272 -5.17 1.10 4.84
N TYR A 273 -4.56 1.95 5.67
CA TYR A 273 -5.28 2.96 6.43
C TYR A 273 -4.65 4.35 6.33
N PHE A 274 -5.46 5.37 6.57
CA PHE A 274 -5.02 6.74 6.82
C PHE A 274 -6.07 7.52 7.61
N PHE A 275 -5.62 8.52 8.36
CA PHE A 275 -6.52 9.41 9.10
C PHE A 275 -6.74 10.71 8.34
N VAL A 276 -8.01 11.06 8.18
CA VAL A 276 -8.45 12.37 7.70
C VAL A 276 -8.87 13.20 8.90
N GLU A 277 -8.41 14.43 8.99
CA GLU A 277 -8.84 15.46 9.94
C GLU A 277 -9.64 16.53 9.21
N PHE A 278 -10.71 17.06 9.82
CA PHE A 278 -11.51 18.15 9.26
C PHE A 278 -11.40 19.40 10.13
N THR A 279 -10.65 20.40 9.65
CA THR A 279 -10.33 21.63 10.37
C THR A 279 -11.13 22.85 9.92
#